data_AF-A0A7C7AAT5-F1
#
_entry.id   AF-A0A7C7AAT5-F1
#
_cell.length_a   1.000
_cell.length_b   1.000
_cell.length_c   1.000
_cell.angle_alpha   90.00
_cell.angle_beta   90.00
_cell.angle_gamma   90.00
#
_symmetry.space_group_name_H-M   'P 1'
#
loop_
_entity.id
_entity.type
_entity.pdbx_description
1 polymer ?
#
loop_
_entity_poly.entity_id
_entity_poly.type
_entity_poly.pdbx_seq_one_letter_code
_entity_poly.pdbx_strand_id
1 'polypeptide(L)'
;MPRPLTLSYALNKKTDKLLKAHRNKGTGIAIMIPAGTVAGLLWVYFLGNMDRYLDAWASVFSGDTSVSAVLTPIETVYFKVLFITTLIFGCIYALWNRYNEKFKKYKKEVLEILEVDPCEHRSPCNCKDAYCEWIEQEEGVDLL
;
A
#
# COMPACT_ATOMS: atom_id res chain seq x y z
N MET A 1 -15.41 7.15 -21.49
CA MET A 1 -16.89 7.09 -21.45
C MET A 1 -17.43 7.91 -20.29
N PRO A 2 -18.52 8.68 -20.46
CA PRO A 2 -19.12 9.43 -19.37
C PRO A 2 -19.78 8.50 -18.34
N ARG A 3 -19.78 8.90 -17.07
CA ARG A 3 -20.38 8.13 -15.97
C ARG A 3 -21.87 7.83 -16.25
N PRO A 4 -22.36 6.60 -16.03
CA PRO A 4 -23.76 6.28 -16.23
C PRO A 4 -24.67 7.13 -15.34
N LEU A 5 -25.66 7.79 -15.95
CA LEU A 5 -26.61 8.66 -15.25
C LEU A 5 -27.71 7.89 -14.51
N THR A 6 -27.86 6.59 -14.78
CA THR A 6 -28.91 5.71 -14.23
C THR A 6 -28.53 5.06 -12.90
N LEU A 7 -27.46 5.51 -12.24
CA LEU A 7 -27.03 4.97 -10.95
C LEU A 7 -27.92 5.49 -9.82
N SER A 8 -28.35 4.60 -8.93
CA SER A 8 -29.03 5.01 -7.70
C SER A 8 -28.14 5.96 -6.88
N TYR A 9 -28.75 6.88 -6.13
CA TYR A 9 -28.00 7.81 -5.29
C TYR A 9 -27.05 7.08 -4.31
N ALA A 10 -27.49 5.94 -3.77
CA ALA A 10 -26.69 5.11 -2.87
C ALA A 10 -25.45 4.55 -3.58
N LEU A 11 -25.62 3.99 -4.78
CA LEU A 11 -24.53 3.45 -5.59
C LEU A 11 -23.55 4.55 -6.00
N ASN A 12 -24.06 5.71 -6.42
CA ASN A 12 -23.26 6.87 -6.82
C ASN A 12 -22.36 7.35 -5.66
N LYS A 13 -22.92 7.53 -4.46
CA LYS A 13 -22.19 7.95 -3.26
C LYS A 13 -21.16 6.93 -2.78
N LYS A 14 -21.42 5.63 -2.92
CA LYS A 14 -20.48 4.56 -2.55
C LYS A 14 -19.34 4.43 -3.56
N THR A 15 -19.65 4.59 -4.83
CA THR A 15 -18.66 4.67 -5.92
C THR A 15 -17.67 5.80 -5.67
N ASP A 16 -18.14 7.00 -5.32
CA ASP A 16 -17.24 8.14 -5.05
C ASP A 16 -16.27 7.86 -3.89
N LYS A 17 -16.76 7.19 -2.85
CA LYS A 17 -15.92 6.76 -1.71
C LYS A 17 -14.91 5.70 -2.13
N LEU A 18 -15.31 4.76 -2.98
CA LEU A 18 -14.44 3.74 -3.55
C LEU A 18 -13.35 4.36 -4.41
N LEU A 19 -13.68 5.28 -5.31
CA LEU A 19 -12.73 5.99 -6.16
C LEU A 19 -11.76 6.84 -5.33
N LYS A 20 -12.26 7.54 -4.31
CA LYS A 20 -11.39 8.30 -3.38
C LYS A 20 -10.43 7.37 -2.62
N ALA A 21 -10.90 6.21 -2.19
CA ALA A 21 -10.04 5.22 -1.54
C ALA A 21 -9.01 4.62 -2.51
N HIS A 22 -9.41 4.36 -3.76
CA HIS A 22 -8.53 3.87 -4.82
C HIS A 22 -7.41 4.86 -5.13
N ARG A 23 -7.74 6.14 -5.35
CA ARG A 23 -6.74 7.20 -5.58
C ARG A 23 -5.77 7.34 -4.41
N ASN A 24 -6.28 7.41 -3.18
CA ASN A 24 -5.42 7.48 -1.99
C ASN A 24 -4.51 6.25 -1.84
N LYS A 25 -5.04 5.05 -2.16
CA LYS A 25 -4.25 3.82 -2.20
C LYS A 25 -3.15 3.92 -3.26
N GLY A 26 -3.46 4.38 -4.47
CA GLY A 26 -2.52 4.59 -5.56
C GLY A 26 -1.39 5.56 -5.19
N THR A 27 -1.73 6.71 -4.60
CA THR A 27 -0.74 7.66 -4.07
C THR A 27 0.14 7.01 -3.00
N GLY A 28 -0.46 6.21 -2.11
CA GLY A 28 0.29 5.45 -1.12
C GLY A 28 1.30 4.46 -1.74
N ILE A 29 0.92 3.75 -2.81
CA ILE A 29 1.81 2.84 -3.54
C ILE A 29 2.97 3.61 -4.19
N ALA A 30 2.67 4.74 -4.83
CA ALA A 30 3.67 5.55 -5.52
C ALA A 30 4.79 6.05 -4.57
N ILE A 31 4.46 6.31 -3.31
CA ILE A 31 5.43 6.70 -2.28
C ILE A 31 6.10 5.45 -1.65
N MET A 32 5.33 4.39 -1.45
CA MET A 32 5.80 3.17 -0.80
C MET A 32 6.85 2.43 -1.63
N ILE A 33 6.71 2.38 -2.96
CA ILE A 33 7.66 1.64 -3.82
C ILE A 33 9.07 2.22 -3.68
N PRO A 34 9.34 3.52 -3.93
CA PRO A 34 10.67 4.09 -3.77
C PRO A 34 11.20 3.96 -2.34
N ALA A 35 10.36 4.23 -1.33
CA ALA A 35 10.75 4.11 0.07
C ALA A 35 11.14 2.67 0.43
N GLY A 36 10.38 1.69 -0.08
CA GLY A 36 10.63 0.27 0.09
C GLY A 36 11.89 -0.20 -0.62
N THR A 37 12.18 0.31 -1.83
CA THR A 37 13.43 0.01 -2.54
C THR A 37 14.64 0.50 -1.76
N VAL A 38 14.62 1.74 -1.26
CA VAL A 38 15.72 2.29 -0.45
C VAL A 38 15.89 1.50 0.84
N ALA A 39 14.80 1.26 1.58
CA ALA A 39 14.84 0.48 2.80
C ALA A 39 15.35 -0.95 2.55
N GLY A 40 14.89 -1.59 1.47
CA GLY A 40 15.32 -2.93 1.07
C GLY A 40 16.80 -2.99 0.75
N LEU A 41 17.34 -2.03 -0.02
CA LEU A 41 18.78 -1.96 -0.30
C LEU A 41 19.61 -1.78 0.97
N LEU A 42 19.15 -0.93 1.89
CA LEU A 42 19.82 -0.76 3.17
C LEU A 42 19.79 -2.06 3.98
N TRP A 43 18.65 -2.76 4.06
CA TRP A 43 18.56 -4.04 4.75
C TRP A 43 19.41 -5.15 4.12
N VAL A 44 19.52 -5.20 2.79
CA VAL A 44 20.42 -6.15 2.10
C VAL A 44 21.86 -5.91 2.50
N TYR A 45 22.30 -4.64 2.54
CA TYR A 45 23.64 -4.29 3.00
C TYR A 45 23.85 -4.68 4.48
N PHE A 46 22.84 -4.46 5.33
CA PHE A 46 22.91 -4.84 6.75
C PHE A 46 23.12 -6.34 6.91
N LEU A 47 22.27 -7.13 6.24
CA LEU A 47 22.30 -8.59 6.31
C LEU A 47 23.59 -9.17 5.73
N GLY A 48 24.10 -8.59 4.63
CA GLY A 48 25.37 -9.02 4.03
C GLY A 48 26.60 -8.75 4.91
N ASN A 49 26.48 -7.85 5.89
CA ASN A 49 27.55 -7.52 6.84
C ASN A 49 27.23 -7.98 8.27
N MET A 50 26.21 -8.83 8.43
CA MET A 50 25.66 -9.19 9.73
C MET A 50 26.68 -9.86 10.64
N ASP A 51 27.51 -10.77 10.13
CA ASP A 51 28.54 -11.46 10.91
C ASP A 51 29.48 -10.46 11.59
N ARG A 52 29.99 -9.49 10.82
CA ARG A 52 30.85 -8.42 11.35
C ARG A 52 30.13 -7.58 12.41
N TYR A 53 28.85 -7.27 12.22
CA TYR A 53 28.08 -6.51 13.22
C TYR A 53 27.82 -7.31 14.49
N LEU A 54 27.60 -8.61 14.38
CA LEU A 54 27.44 -9.52 15.51
C LEU A 54 28.76 -9.70 16.26
N ASP A 55 29.89 -9.83 15.55
CA ASP A 55 31.23 -9.90 16.14
C ASP A 55 31.58 -8.60 16.88
N ALA A 56 31.29 -7.45 16.26
CA ALA A 56 31.41 -6.14 16.89
C ALA A 56 30.58 -6.05 18.18
N TRP A 57 29.34 -6.54 18.15
CA TRP A 57 28.47 -6.56 19.33
C TRP A 57 28.96 -7.54 20.41
N ALA A 58 29.43 -8.72 20.04
CA ALA A 58 29.95 -9.73 20.96
C ALA A 58 31.24 -9.27 21.66
N SER A 59 32.11 -8.53 20.95
CA SER A 59 33.36 -7.99 21.49
C SER A 59 33.17 -7.07 22.71
N VAL A 60 32.02 -6.38 22.78
CA VAL A 60 31.62 -5.56 23.92
C VAL A 60 31.50 -6.40 25.20
N PHE A 61 31.11 -7.66 25.08
CA PHE A 61 30.90 -8.56 26.22
C PHE A 61 32.10 -9.46 26.50
N SER A 62 32.89 -9.81 25.50
CA SER A 62 34.09 -10.64 25.66
C SER A 62 35.33 -9.86 26.09
N GLY A 63 35.30 -8.52 26.01
CA GLY A 63 36.45 -7.66 26.34
C GLY A 63 37.59 -7.73 25.32
N ASP A 64 37.36 -8.41 24.19
CA ASP A 64 38.36 -8.66 23.16
C ASP A 64 38.40 -7.47 22.18
N THR A 65 39.37 -6.58 22.38
CA THR A 65 39.51 -5.32 21.62
C THR A 65 40.27 -5.55 20.32
N SER A 66 39.77 -6.44 19.47
CA SER A 66 40.27 -6.53 18.09
C SER A 66 39.84 -5.29 17.32
N VAL A 67 40.80 -4.59 16.68
CA VAL A 67 40.55 -3.34 15.92
C VAL A 67 39.53 -3.54 14.78
N SER A 68 39.39 -4.78 14.31
CA SER A 68 38.42 -5.24 13.32
C SER A 68 36.95 -5.16 13.79
N ALA A 69 36.72 -5.14 15.11
CA ALA A 69 35.40 -5.16 15.73
C ALA A 69 34.84 -3.76 16.07
N VAL A 70 35.60 -2.69 15.79
CA VAL A 70 35.16 -1.32 16.06
C VAL A 70 34.33 -0.78 14.90
N LEU A 71 33.07 -0.48 15.18
CA LEU A 71 32.17 0.20 14.24
C LEU A 71 32.74 1.56 13.82
N THR A 72 32.79 1.78 12.51
CA THR A 72 33.22 3.05 11.95
C THR A 72 32.17 4.14 12.20
N PRO A 73 32.57 5.44 12.24
CA PRO A 73 31.62 6.55 12.30
C PRO A 73 30.59 6.53 11.16
N ILE A 74 30.98 6.03 9.99
CA ILE A 74 30.12 5.89 8.81
C ILE A 74 29.04 4.84 9.06
N GLU A 75 29.37 3.71 9.69
CA GLU A 75 28.38 2.68 10.05
C GLU A 75 27.38 3.15 11.10
N THR A 76 27.82 4.00 12.03
CA THR A 76 26.92 4.63 13.00
C THR A 76 25.89 5.53 12.29
N VAL A 77 26.32 6.30 11.29
CA VAL A 77 25.40 7.11 10.47
C VAL A 77 24.47 6.21 9.66
N TYR A 78 25.01 5.16 9.05
CA TYR A 78 24.23 4.16 8.31
C TYR A 78 23.12 3.53 9.17
N PHE A 79 23.40 3.13 10.41
CA PHE A 79 22.39 2.56 11.31
C PHE A 79 21.27 3.54 11.63
N LYS A 80 21.60 4.82 11.84
CA LYS A 80 20.60 5.87 12.05
C LYS A 80 19.72 6.02 10.82
N VAL A 81 20.31 6.03 9.63
CA VAL A 81 19.57 6.10 8.36
C VAL A 81 18.67 4.88 8.20
N LEU A 82 19.19 3.66 8.38
CA LEU A 82 18.44 2.41 8.30
C LEU A 82 17.23 2.42 9.24
N PHE A 83 17.42 2.85 10.49
CA PHE A 83 16.36 2.95 11.48
C PHE A 83 15.28 3.95 11.06
N ILE A 84 15.68 5.16 10.67
CA ILE A 84 14.74 6.21 10.22
C ILE A 84 13.96 5.74 8.98
N THR A 85 14.65 5.18 7.98
CA THR A 85 13.98 4.69 6.76
C THR A 85 13.00 3.57 7.04
N THR A 86 13.34 2.67 7.99
CA THR A 86 12.45 1.56 8.38
C THR A 86 11.20 2.08 9.08
N LEU A 87 11.34 3.06 9.98
CA LEU A 87 10.20 3.70 10.63
C LEU A 87 9.29 4.42 9.62
N ILE A 88 9.88 5.20 8.71
CA ILE A 88 9.13 5.91 7.67
C ILE A 88 8.36 4.91 6.79
N PHE A 89 9.03 3.84 6.35
CA PHE A 89 8.40 2.79 5.56
C PHE A 89 7.24 2.13 6.31
N GLY A 90 7.43 1.80 7.60
CA GLY A 90 6.38 1.24 8.45
C GLY A 90 5.15 2.16 8.57
N CYS A 91 5.35 3.47 8.76
CA CYS A 91 4.28 4.46 8.80
C CYS A 91 3.51 4.55 7.48
N ILE A 92 4.23 4.61 6.34
CA ILE A 92 3.63 4.66 5.01
C ILE A 92 2.84 3.38 4.73
N TYR A 93 3.40 2.23 5.08
CA TYR A 93 2.74 0.93 4.93
C TYR A 93 1.46 0.85 5.76
N ALA A 94 1.47 1.29 7.01
CA ALA A 94 0.29 1.32 7.87
C ALA A 94 -0.82 2.22 7.29
N LEU A 95 -0.46 3.42 6.80
CA LEU A 95 -1.40 4.33 6.13
C LEU A 95 -2.01 3.68 4.88
N TRP A 96 -1.17 3.09 4.03
CA TRP A 96 -1.62 2.39 2.84
C TRP A 96 -2.54 1.22 3.17
N ASN A 97 -2.20 0.42 4.18
CA ASN A 97 -3.03 -0.72 4.59
C ASN A 97 -4.44 -0.25 5.01
N ARG A 98 -4.52 0.86 5.75
CA ARG A 98 -5.80 1.47 6.12
C ARG A 98 -6.62 1.91 4.91
N TYR A 99 -5.98 2.46 3.87
CA TYR A 99 -6.68 2.80 2.62
C TYR A 99 -7.11 1.54 1.83
N ASN A 100 -6.27 0.51 1.83
CA ASN A 100 -6.56 -0.76 1.18
C ASN A 100 -7.75 -1.48 1.82
N GLU A 101 -7.85 -1.48 3.16
CA GLU A 101 -9.00 -2.01 3.89
C GLU A 101 -10.29 -1.23 3.57
N LYS A 102 -10.24 0.11 3.55
CA LYS A 102 -11.37 0.94 3.15
C LYS A 102 -11.81 0.65 1.72
N PHE A 103 -10.86 0.51 0.81
CA PHE A 103 -11.14 0.15 -0.58
C PHE A 103 -11.84 -1.21 -0.69
N LYS A 104 -11.32 -2.25 -0.03
CA LYS A 104 -11.96 -3.58 0.02
C LYS A 104 -13.39 -3.52 0.57
N LYS A 105 -13.59 -2.75 1.65
CA LYS A 105 -14.92 -2.54 2.24
C LYS A 105 -15.87 -1.88 1.26
N TYR A 106 -15.46 -0.79 0.60
CA TYR A 106 -16.31 -0.10 -0.36
C TYR A 106 -16.57 -0.93 -1.63
N LYS A 107 -15.60 -1.73 -2.09
CA LYS A 107 -15.79 -2.68 -3.20
C LYS A 107 -16.90 -3.67 -2.86
N LYS A 108 -16.87 -4.25 -1.65
CA LYS A 108 -17.92 -5.16 -1.18
C LYS A 108 -19.30 -4.48 -1.09
N GLU A 109 -19.36 -3.28 -0.51
CA GLU A 109 -20.62 -2.54 -0.39
C GLU A 109 -21.22 -2.15 -1.76
N VAL A 110 -20.39 -1.82 -2.76
CA VAL A 110 -20.85 -1.55 -4.14
C VAL A 110 -21.40 -2.83 -4.76
N LEU A 111 -20.72 -3.95 -4.59
CA LEU A 111 -21.12 -5.24 -5.14
C LEU A 111 -22.44 -5.74 -4.51
N GLU A 112 -22.60 -5.60 -3.19
CA GLU A 112 -23.87 -5.91 -2.50
C GLU A 112 -25.04 -5.05 -3.03
N ILE A 113 -24.83 -3.75 -3.26
CA ILE A 113 -25.88 -2.88 -3.84
C ILE A 113 -26.22 -3.33 -5.28
N LEU A 114 -25.23 -3.71 -6.08
CA LEU A 114 -25.43 -4.21 -7.45
C LEU A 114 -26.12 -5.58 -7.52
N GLU A 115 -26.15 -6.34 -6.44
CA GLU A 115 -26.85 -7.62 -6.33
C GLU A 115 -28.26 -7.47 -5.75
N VAL A 116 -28.46 -6.54 -4.82
CA VAL A 116 -29.72 -6.37 -4.07
C VAL A 116 -30.71 -5.43 -4.77
N ASP A 117 -30.24 -4.40 -5.47
CA ASP A 117 -31.10 -3.48 -6.24
C ASP A 117 -31.13 -3.88 -7.73
N PRO A 118 -32.05 -4.76 -8.16
CA PRO A 118 -32.24 -5.05 -9.58
C PRO A 118 -32.68 -3.77 -10.31
N CYS A 119 -32.25 -3.62 -11.56
CA CYS A 119 -32.68 -2.47 -12.36
C CYS A 119 -34.21 -2.50 -12.54
N GLU A 120 -34.88 -1.36 -12.33
CA GLU A 120 -36.36 -1.27 -12.46
C GLU A 120 -36.85 -1.34 -13.93
N HIS A 121 -35.98 -1.65 -14.88
CA HIS A 121 -36.36 -1.71 -16.29
C HIS A 121 -37.20 -2.97 -16.56
N ARG A 122 -38.34 -2.79 -17.22
CA ARG A 122 -39.24 -3.88 -17.66
C ARG A 122 -38.66 -4.77 -18.79
N SER A 123 -37.47 -4.45 -19.29
CA SER A 123 -36.80 -5.11 -20.41
C SER A 123 -35.36 -5.50 -20.02
N PRO A 124 -34.69 -6.38 -20.76
CA PRO A 124 -33.27 -6.65 -20.56
C PRO A 124 -32.49 -5.33 -20.58
N CYS A 125 -31.74 -5.05 -19.51
CA CYS A 125 -31.02 -3.80 -19.31
C CYS A 125 -29.53 -4.12 -19.13
N ASN A 126 -28.66 -3.35 -19.79
CA ASN A 126 -27.20 -3.47 -19.63
C ASN A 126 -26.67 -2.44 -18.61
N CYS A 127 -27.52 -1.91 -17.72
CA CYS A 127 -27.13 -0.81 -16.82
C CYS A 127 -26.04 -1.22 -15.83
N LYS A 128 -26.08 -2.47 -15.35
CA LYS A 128 -25.06 -3.04 -14.46
C LYS A 128 -23.74 -3.25 -15.21
N ASP A 129 -23.81 -3.86 -16.39
CA ASP A 129 -22.63 -4.14 -17.22
C ASP A 129 -21.95 -2.83 -17.68
N ALA A 130 -22.73 -1.84 -18.10
CA ALA A 130 -22.21 -0.52 -18.47
C ALA A 130 -21.55 0.22 -17.30
N TYR A 131 -22.00 0.00 -16.06
CA TYR A 131 -21.35 0.54 -14.87
C TYR A 131 -20.02 -0.16 -14.57
N CYS A 132 -20.00 -1.50 -14.64
CA CYS A 132 -18.78 -2.28 -14.47
C CYS A 132 -17.74 -1.95 -15.56
N GLU A 133 -18.18 -1.85 -16.82
CA GLU A 133 -17.29 -1.49 -17.92
C GLU A 133 -16.74 -0.07 -17.76
N TRP A 134 -17.58 0.90 -17.34
CA TRP A 134 -17.13 2.26 -17.08
C TRP A 134 -16.09 2.34 -15.96
N ILE A 135 -16.32 1.67 -14.83
CA ILE A 135 -15.42 1.77 -13.67
C ILE A 135 -14.08 1.05 -13.90
N GLU A 136 -14.09 -0.02 -14.70
CA GLU A 136 -12.89 -0.72 -15.13
C GLU A 136 -12.09 0.09 -16.16
N GLN A 137 -12.73 0.58 -17.22
CA GLN A 137 -12.03 1.27 -18.31
C GLN A 137 -11.54 2.67 -17.93
N GLU A 138 -12.34 3.45 -17.18
CA GLU A 138 -12.04 4.86 -16.91
C GLU A 138 -11.31 5.09 -15.60
N GLU A 139 -11.62 4.30 -14.56
CA GLU A 139 -11.05 4.49 -13.23
C GLU A 139 -10.09 3.36 -12.82
N GLY A 140 -9.94 2.34 -13.67
CA GLY A 140 -9.00 1.23 -13.47
C GLY A 140 -9.35 0.36 -12.25
N VAL A 141 -10.61 0.37 -11.82
CA VAL A 141 -11.06 -0.41 -10.66
C VAL A 141 -11.82 -1.62 -11.13
N ASP A 142 -11.20 -2.78 -10.99
CA ASP A 142 -11.87 -4.06 -11.17
C ASP A 142 -12.83 -4.34 -10.00
N LEU A 143 -14.11 -4.49 -10.31
CA LEU A 143 -15.16 -4.83 -9.35
C LEU A 143 -15.38 -6.34 -9.21
N LEU A 144 -14.90 -7.17 -10.15
CA LEU A 144 -15.00 -8.62 -10.12
C LEU A 144 -13.80 -9.28 -9.42
#